data_AF-A0A932CNB2-F1
#
_entry.id   AF-A0A932CNB2-F1
#
_cell.length_a   1.000
_cell.length_b   1.000
_cell.length_c   1.000
_cell.angle_alpha   90.00
_cell.angle_beta   90.00
_cell.angle_gamma   90.00
#
_symmetry.space_group_name_H-M   'P 1'
#
loop_
_entity.id
_entity.type
_entity.pdbx_description
1 polymer ?
#
loop_
_entity_poly.entity_id
_entity_poly.type
_entity_poly.pdbx_seq_one_letter_code
_entity_poly.pdbx_strand_id
1 'polypeptide(L)'
;MAATVGVEEGKVRVISPHRGGGFGGRVGSQPHHHLAALLSRKAGRPVRLRLSHEETFNLGNSLIIDLKTGVKQDGTLLARHLRIMADSIGNAIYDATGVRINGLPITPEKVLKAFEGNA
;
A
#
# COMPACT_ATOMS: atom_id res chain seq x y z
N MET A 1 2.83 8.62 13.45
CA MET A 1 3.33 8.04 14.72
C MET A 1 2.76 8.78 15.93
N ALA A 2 2.97 10.10 16.04
CA ALA A 2 2.49 10.91 17.17
C ALA A 2 0.98 10.76 17.43
N ALA A 3 0.15 10.86 16.37
CA ALA A 3 -1.29 10.62 16.44
C ALA A 3 -1.65 9.23 17.00
N THR A 4 -0.94 8.17 16.57
CA THR A 4 -1.17 6.79 17.02
C THR A 4 -1.03 6.64 18.54
N VAL A 5 -0.05 7.33 19.13
CA VAL A 5 0.20 7.25 20.57
C VAL A 5 -0.41 8.43 21.33
N GLY A 6 -1.20 9.30 20.68
CA GLY A 6 -1.88 10.43 21.32
C GLY A 6 -0.93 11.44 21.97
N VAL A 7 0.15 11.83 21.28
CA VAL A 7 1.08 12.88 21.74
C VAL A 7 1.32 13.90 20.63
N GLU A 8 1.81 15.08 21.00
CA GLU A 8 2.28 16.10 20.07
C GLU A 8 3.49 15.62 19.26
N GLU A 9 3.64 16.09 18.03
CA GLU A 9 4.73 15.63 17.15
C GLU A 9 6.12 15.86 17.74
N GLY A 10 6.35 17.00 18.41
CA GLY A 10 7.62 17.32 19.08
C GLY A 10 7.97 16.39 20.24
N LYS A 11 7.02 15.56 20.72
CA LYS A 11 7.25 14.55 21.76
C LYS A 11 7.61 13.18 21.19
N VAL A 12 7.75 13.06 19.87
CA VAL A 12 8.18 11.82 19.19
C VAL A 12 9.51 12.03 18.49
N ARG A 13 10.49 11.19 18.83
CA ARG A 13 11.76 11.09 18.10
C ARG A 13 11.80 9.79 17.30
N VAL A 14 11.99 9.90 15.99
CA VAL A 14 12.23 8.74 15.11
C VAL A 14 13.72 8.67 14.77
N ILE A 15 14.34 7.53 15.06
CA ILE A 15 15.76 7.28 14.78
C ILE A 15 15.85 6.26 13.64
N SER A 16 16.51 6.62 12.54
CA SER A 16 16.74 5.74 11.39
C SER A 16 18.22 5.33 11.33
N PRO A 17 18.61 4.21 11.95
CA PRO A 17 19.98 3.70 11.83
C PRO A 17 20.24 3.14 10.43
N HIS A 18 21.47 2.71 10.17
CA HIS A 18 21.82 1.99 8.94
C HIS A 18 20.89 0.77 8.74
N ARG A 19 20.41 0.59 7.50
CA ARG A 19 19.50 -0.50 7.11
C ARG A 19 20.09 -1.23 5.90
N GLY A 20 20.08 -2.57 5.92
CA GLY A 20 20.55 -3.42 4.82
C GLY A 20 19.58 -3.51 3.63
N GLY A 21 19.16 -2.36 3.08
CA GLY A 21 18.25 -2.29 1.92
C GLY A 21 16.77 -2.15 2.28
N GLY A 22 15.98 -1.70 1.30
CA GLY A 22 14.55 -1.40 1.48
C GLY A 22 13.71 -1.53 0.21
N PHE A 23 14.24 -1.15 -0.96
CA PHE A 23 13.60 -1.35 -2.28
C PHE A 23 12.11 -0.98 -2.34
N GLY A 24 11.72 0.13 -1.71
CA GLY A 24 10.32 0.57 -1.61
C GLY A 24 9.52 -0.07 -0.46
N GLY A 25 9.84 -1.29 -0.05
CA GLY A 25 9.12 -2.03 1.01
C GLY A 25 9.32 -1.53 2.45
N ARG A 26 10.13 -0.49 2.65
CA ARG A 26 10.40 0.14 3.97
C ARG A 26 10.26 1.66 3.95
N VAL A 27 9.40 2.16 3.07
CA VAL A 27 9.04 3.59 2.96
C VAL A 27 7.89 3.87 3.93
N GLY A 28 8.01 4.96 4.67
CA GLY A 28 6.99 5.40 5.61
C GLY A 28 6.90 4.56 6.89
N SER A 29 5.82 4.81 7.63
CA SER A 29 5.53 4.08 8.87
C SER A 29 4.80 2.79 8.56
N GLN A 30 5.34 1.67 9.01
CA GLN A 30 4.71 0.36 8.83
C GLN A 30 3.88 -0.02 10.07
N PRO A 31 2.87 -0.89 9.94
CA PRO A 31 1.99 -1.25 11.06
C PRO A 31 2.75 -1.69 12.33
N HIS A 32 3.84 -2.44 12.18
CA HIS A 32 4.65 -2.89 13.32
C HIS A 32 5.38 -1.75 14.05
N HIS A 33 5.70 -0.62 13.39
CA HIS A 33 6.25 0.55 14.10
C HIS A 33 5.23 1.11 15.09
N HIS A 34 3.96 1.20 14.68
CA HIS A 34 2.85 1.69 15.50
C HIS A 34 2.57 0.74 16.65
N LEU A 35 2.56 -0.56 16.38
CA LEU A 35 2.39 -1.60 17.39
C LEU A 35 3.49 -1.55 18.46
N ALA A 36 4.75 -1.44 18.05
CA ALA A 36 5.87 -1.34 18.99
C ALA A 36 5.74 -0.11 19.92
N ALA A 37 5.35 1.04 19.36
CA ALA A 37 5.15 2.26 20.14
C ALA A 37 4.00 2.14 21.15
N LEU A 38 2.85 1.58 20.72
CA LEU A 38 1.70 1.33 21.58
C LEU A 38 2.02 0.33 22.71
N LEU A 39 2.68 -0.78 22.38
CA LEU A 39 3.08 -1.80 23.35
C LEU A 39 4.09 -1.26 24.36
N SER A 40 5.08 -0.47 23.91
CA SER A 40 6.04 0.20 24.79
C SER A 40 5.33 1.10 25.81
N ARG A 41 4.35 1.89 25.34
CA ARG A 41 3.57 2.79 26.20
C ARG A 41 2.72 2.01 27.21
N LYS A 42 2.08 0.92 26.79
CA LYS A 42 1.27 0.06 27.67
C LYS A 42 2.12 -0.68 28.70
N ALA A 43 3.32 -1.12 28.32
CA ALA A 43 4.20 -1.91 29.17
C ALA A 43 5.12 -1.06 30.07
N GLY A 44 5.20 0.26 29.84
CA GLY A 44 6.08 1.18 30.55
C GLY A 44 7.57 0.86 30.37
N ARG A 45 7.93 0.11 29.33
CA ARG A 45 9.29 -0.41 29.09
C ARG A 45 9.59 -0.46 27.59
N PRO A 46 10.87 -0.36 27.17
CA PRO A 46 11.23 -0.51 25.76
C PRO A 46 10.75 -1.84 25.17
N VAL A 47 10.17 -1.78 23.96
CA VAL A 47 9.71 -2.94 23.21
C VAL A 47 10.45 -3.03 21.88
N ARG A 48 10.95 -4.22 21.55
CA ARG A 48 11.58 -4.54 20.26
C ARG A 48 10.73 -5.56 19.53
N LEU A 49 10.33 -5.24 18.30
CA LEU A 49 9.71 -6.20 17.39
C LEU A 49 10.74 -6.64 16.34
N ARG A 50 10.87 -7.96 16.17
CA ARG A 50 11.66 -8.58 15.10
C ARG A 50 10.71 -9.43 14.29
N LEU A 51 10.42 -8.98 13.08
CA LEU A 51 9.59 -9.72 12.16
C LEU A 51 10.37 -10.88 11.53
N SER A 52 9.69 -12.01 11.32
CA SER A 52 10.16 -13.11 10.48
C SER A 52 10.17 -12.69 9.01
N HIS A 53 10.82 -13.48 8.15
CA HIS A 53 10.80 -13.21 6.72
C HIS A 53 9.37 -13.26 6.15
N GLU A 54 8.59 -14.25 6.59
CA GLU A 54 7.19 -14.44 6.21
C GLU A 54 6.33 -13.24 6.61
N GLU A 55 6.51 -12.71 7.83
CA GLU A 55 5.79 -11.52 8.31
C GLU A 55 6.18 -10.24 7.56
N THR A 56 7.37 -10.20 6.96
CA THR A 56 7.81 -9.09 6.11
C THR A 56 7.42 -9.25 4.65
N PHE A 57 6.89 -10.40 4.25
CA PHE A 57 6.60 -10.66 2.85
C PHE A 57 5.42 -9.80 2.41
N ASN A 58 5.70 -8.86 1.53
CA ASN A 58 4.72 -7.94 0.99
C ASN A 58 4.72 -8.12 -0.54
N LEU A 59 3.59 -8.58 -1.08
CA LEU A 59 3.44 -8.73 -2.52
C LEU A 59 3.39 -7.33 -3.14
N GLY A 60 4.18 -7.11 -4.18
CA GLY A 60 4.14 -5.86 -4.93
C GLY A 60 2.77 -5.65 -5.57
N ASN A 61 2.46 -4.39 -5.88
CA ASN A 61 1.22 -4.04 -6.55
C ASN A 61 1.12 -4.73 -7.92
N SER A 62 0.05 -5.49 -8.11
CA SER A 62 -0.30 -6.09 -9.40
C SER A 62 -0.86 -5.03 -10.34
N LEU A 63 -0.38 -5.03 -11.59
CA LEU A 63 -0.84 -4.14 -12.65
C LEU A 63 -1.50 -4.95 -13.77
N ILE A 64 -2.70 -4.54 -14.16
CA ILE A 64 -3.32 -4.98 -15.42
C ILE A 64 -3.10 -3.84 -16.42
N ILE A 65 -2.41 -4.14 -17.53
CA ILE A 65 -2.02 -3.15 -18.54
C ILE A 65 -2.57 -3.59 -19.90
N ASP A 66 -3.52 -2.82 -20.43
CA ASP A 66 -3.95 -2.91 -21.82
C ASP A 66 -3.18 -1.86 -22.64
N LEU A 67 -2.31 -2.32 -23.54
CA LEU A 67 -1.47 -1.47 -24.38
C LEU A 67 -1.75 -1.75 -25.86
N LYS A 68 -2.02 -0.69 -26.63
CA LYS A 68 -2.07 -0.70 -28.10
C LYS A 68 -1.06 0.29 -28.66
N THR A 69 -0.20 -0.15 -29.56
CA THR A 69 0.83 0.69 -30.21
C THR A 69 0.63 0.65 -31.72
N GLY A 70 0.56 1.82 -32.36
CA GLY A 70 0.56 1.97 -33.81
C GLY A 70 1.97 2.21 -34.34
N VAL A 71 2.39 1.45 -35.35
CA VAL A 71 3.74 1.50 -35.94
C VAL A 71 3.61 1.55 -37.47
N LYS A 72 4.40 2.42 -38.11
CA LYS A 72 4.55 2.45 -39.58
C LYS A 72 5.35 1.23 -40.07
N GLN A 73 5.28 0.97 -41.38
CA GLN A 73 6.11 -0.07 -42.00
C GLN A 73 7.61 0.17 -41.82
N ASP A 74 8.05 1.44 -41.76
CA ASP A 74 9.44 1.82 -41.51
C ASP A 74 9.88 1.70 -40.04
N GLY A 75 8.99 1.22 -39.14
CA GLY A 75 9.25 1.08 -37.71
C GLY A 75 8.97 2.34 -36.88
N THR A 76 8.59 3.46 -37.49
CA THR A 76 8.26 4.69 -36.76
C THR A 76 7.01 4.50 -35.91
N LEU A 77 7.11 4.79 -34.60
CA LEU A 77 5.96 4.79 -33.68
C LEU A 77 5.04 5.99 -33.99
N LEU A 78 3.74 5.74 -34.12
CA LEU A 78 2.75 6.78 -34.41
C LEU A 78 1.90 7.15 -33.20
N ALA A 79 1.43 6.14 -32.47
CA ALA A 79 0.48 6.32 -31.38
C ALA A 79 0.62 5.21 -30.34
N ARG A 80 0.28 5.52 -29.09
CA ARG A 80 0.09 4.53 -28.02
C ARG A 80 -1.21 4.83 -27.28
N HIS A 81 -1.99 3.80 -27.04
CA HIS A 81 -3.17 3.84 -26.17
C HIS A 81 -2.91 2.89 -25.00
N LEU A 82 -3.06 3.39 -23.77
CA LEU A 82 -2.81 2.64 -22.54
C LEU A 82 -4.03 2.73 -21.63
N ARG A 83 -4.45 1.60 -21.08
CA ARG A 83 -5.28 1.53 -19.87
C ARG A 83 -4.52 0.73 -18.83
N ILE A 84 -4.33 1.31 -17.64
CA ILE A 84 -3.55 0.70 -16.55
C ILE A 84 -4.44 0.68 -15.31
N MET A 85 -4.52 -0.49 -14.67
CA MET A 85 -5.19 -0.67 -13.40
C MET A 85 -4.19 -1.26 -12.39
N ALA A 86 -3.96 -0.53 -11.31
CA ALA A 86 -3.18 -1.01 -10.17
C ALA A 86 -4.13 -1.48 -9.07
N ASP A 87 -3.85 -2.63 -8.45
CA ASP A 87 -4.57 -3.11 -7.26
C ASP A 87 -4.64 -2.09 -6.11
N SER A 88 -3.64 -1.20 -6.00
CA SER A 88 -3.62 -0.10 -5.03
C SER A 88 -4.87 0.79 -5.06
N ILE A 89 -5.60 0.85 -6.18
CA ILE A 89 -6.88 1.57 -6.27
C ILE A 89 -7.92 1.00 -5.29
N GLY A 90 -7.84 -0.29 -4.94
CA GLY A 90 -8.70 -0.92 -3.95
C GLY A 90 -8.58 -0.30 -2.55
N ASN A 91 -7.38 0.17 -2.16
CA ASN A 91 -7.21 0.89 -0.90
C ASN A 91 -7.85 2.28 -0.95
N ALA A 92 -7.76 2.98 -2.09
CA ALA A 92 -8.39 4.29 -2.26
C ALA A 92 -9.92 4.19 -2.24
N ILE A 93 -10.50 3.15 -2.84
CA ILE A 93 -11.93 2.87 -2.78
C ILE A 93 -12.34 2.64 -1.31
N TYR A 94 -11.65 1.77 -0.59
CA TYR A 94 -11.95 1.49 0.80
C TYR A 94 -11.87 2.74 1.70
N ASP A 95 -10.84 3.57 1.51
CA ASP A 95 -10.67 4.81 2.28
C ASP A 95 -11.80 5.82 2.02
N ALA A 96 -12.23 5.94 0.76
CA ALA A 96 -13.29 6.88 0.38
C ALA A 96 -14.71 6.39 0.74
N THR A 97 -14.95 5.08 0.73
CA THR A 97 -16.32 4.52 0.73
C THR A 97 -16.58 3.51 1.84
N GLY A 98 -15.55 2.99 2.50
CA GLY A 98 -15.63 1.89 3.46
C GLY A 98 -15.82 0.50 2.83
N VAL A 99 -15.98 0.40 1.51
CA VAL A 99 -16.23 -0.85 0.80
C VAL A 99 -14.92 -1.47 0.34
N ARG A 100 -14.69 -2.75 0.68
CA ARG A 100 -13.46 -3.48 0.32
C ARG A 100 -13.70 -4.36 -0.91
N ILE A 101 -12.82 -4.24 -1.91
CA ILE A 101 -12.82 -5.08 -3.12
C ILE A 101 -11.44 -5.76 -3.22
N ASN A 102 -11.41 -7.09 -3.15
CA ASN A 102 -10.18 -7.88 -3.05
C ASN A 102 -9.77 -8.58 -4.36
N GLY A 103 -10.45 -8.31 -5.46
CA GLY A 103 -10.25 -9.03 -6.72
C GLY A 103 -10.10 -8.11 -7.92
N LEU A 104 -8.98 -8.25 -8.63
CA LEU A 104 -8.77 -7.62 -9.93
C LEU A 104 -9.50 -8.37 -11.07
N PRO A 105 -9.78 -7.71 -12.21
CA PRO A 105 -9.83 -6.26 -12.36
C PRO A 105 -10.99 -5.68 -11.52
N ILE A 106 -10.83 -4.46 -11.02
CA ILE A 106 -11.88 -3.69 -10.35
C ILE A 106 -12.69 -2.96 -11.43
N THR A 107 -13.82 -3.54 -11.82
CA THR A 107 -14.73 -2.97 -12.83
C THR A 107 -15.88 -2.19 -12.18
N PRO A 108 -16.55 -1.27 -12.89
CA PRO A 108 -17.71 -0.55 -12.36
C PRO A 108 -18.80 -1.49 -11.80
N GLU A 109 -19.04 -2.63 -12.45
CA GLU A 109 -20.05 -3.61 -12.03
C GLU A 109 -19.66 -4.29 -10.71
N LYS A 110 -18.37 -4.61 -10.51
CA LYS A 110 -17.89 -5.14 -9.23
C LYS A 110 -18.00 -4.10 -8.11
N VAL A 111 -17.70 -2.85 -8.41
CA VAL A 111 -17.85 -1.75 -7.46
C VAL A 111 -19.31 -1.62 -7.05
N LEU A 112 -20.23 -1.60 -8.01
CA LEU A 112 -21.67 -1.51 -7.76
C LEU A 112 -22.17 -2.68 -6.89
N LYS A 113 -21.82 -3.93 -7.25
CA LYS A 113 -22.15 -5.11 -6.44
C LYS A 113 -21.62 -5.01 -5.02
N ALA A 114 -20.43 -4.45 -4.83
CA ALA A 114 -19.83 -4.28 -3.50
C ALA A 114 -20.58 -3.26 -2.65
N PHE A 115 -21.14 -2.21 -3.25
CA PHE A 115 -22.02 -1.28 -2.54
C PHE A 115 -23.36 -1.91 -2.15
N GLU A 116 -23.89 -2.82 -2.98
CA GLU A 116 -25.15 -3.51 -2.74
C GLU A 116 -25.02 -4.67 -1.72
N GLY A 117 -23.80 -4.96 -1.24
CA GLY A 117 -23.54 -6.09 -0.35
C GLY A 117 -23.51 -7.46 -1.05
N ASN A 118 -23.41 -7.46 -2.38
CA ASN A 118 -23.47 -8.64 -3.25
C ASN A 118 -22.11 -8.99 -3.89
N ALA A 119 -21.00 -8.51 -3.30
CA ALA A 119 -19.63 -8.73 -3.81
C ALA A 119 -18.93 -9.95 -3.24
#